data_AF-A0A6A0ID56-F1
#
_entry.id   AF-A0A6A0ID56-F1
#
_cell.length_a   1.000
_cell.length_b   1.000
_cell.length_c   1.000
_cell.angle_alpha   90.00
_cell.angle_beta   90.00
_cell.angle_gamma   90.00
#
_symmetry.space_group_name_H-M   'P 1'
#
loop_
_entity.id
_entity.type
_entity.pdbx_description
1 polymer ?
#
loop_
_entity_poly.entity_id
_entity_poly.type
_entity_poly.pdbx_seq_one_letter_code
_entity_poly.pdbx_strand_id
1 'polypeptide(L)'
;MVESAEPITIRTHLAKNVVMTARMNCPPQVDHSRVFELARLHLRAFYYRITFDRTTRTGRGWPGLFVPVMLAPKSNWGDRFLLEFSNATRGWPHRLLGVTANGFFKVSIRRHAEEHAACWAWALEWNAVFRIVGFFGLLEPAMAAAWSFDARLSRLVAQYPDGFLALGHEQRLPPSEDTLFMVPEAPPNA
;
A
#
# COMPACT_ATOMS: atom_id res chain seq x y z
N MET A 1 14.26 -15.26 -19.87
CA MET A 1 14.14 -15.09 -18.40
C MET A 1 15.33 -14.27 -17.95
N VAL A 2 15.12 -13.07 -17.42
CA VAL A 2 16.21 -12.25 -16.89
C VAL A 2 16.40 -12.66 -15.44
N GLU A 3 17.53 -13.29 -15.11
CA GLU A 3 17.96 -13.52 -13.73
C GLU A 3 18.36 -12.18 -13.13
N SER A 4 17.43 -11.53 -12.43
CA SER A 4 17.69 -10.30 -11.68
C SER A 4 18.05 -10.67 -10.24
N ALA A 5 19.24 -11.23 -10.02
CA ALA A 5 19.79 -11.43 -8.69
C ALA A 5 20.90 -10.39 -8.45
N GLU A 6 20.77 -9.61 -7.38
CA GLU A 6 21.81 -8.64 -7.00
C GLU A 6 22.75 -9.26 -5.96
N PRO A 7 24.06 -9.40 -6.26
CA PRO A 7 25.02 -9.90 -5.31
C PRO A 7 25.42 -8.80 -4.32
N ILE A 8 25.11 -8.98 -3.04
CA ILE A 8 25.59 -8.13 -1.96
C ILE A 8 26.85 -8.76 -1.37
N THR A 9 27.94 -7.98 -1.30
CA THR A 9 29.18 -8.40 -0.62
C THR A 9 29.44 -7.52 0.59
N ILE A 10 29.43 -8.12 1.78
CA ILE A 10 29.76 -7.46 3.04
C ILE A 10 31.19 -7.88 3.42
N ARG A 11 32.08 -6.90 3.62
CA ARG A 11 33.47 -7.12 4.03
C ARG A 11 33.72 -6.40 5.35
N THR A 12 34.23 -7.12 6.34
CA THR A 12 34.56 -6.56 7.66
C THR A 12 35.91 -7.04 8.17
N HIS A 13 36.60 -6.19 8.92
CA HIS A 13 37.86 -6.51 9.59
C HIS A 13 37.56 -6.95 11.02
N LEU A 14 37.86 -8.20 11.34
CA LEU A 14 37.65 -8.76 12.69
C LEU A 14 38.88 -8.57 13.59
N ALA A 15 40.08 -8.57 13.01
CA ALA A 15 41.34 -8.32 13.70
C ALA A 15 42.41 -7.84 12.71
N LYS A 16 43.59 -7.47 13.23
CA LYS A 16 44.77 -7.20 12.41
C LYS A 16 45.10 -8.48 11.62
N ASN A 17 44.82 -8.47 10.33
CA ASN A 17 44.94 -9.58 9.37
C ASN A 17 43.81 -10.61 9.31
N VAL A 18 42.66 -10.39 9.97
CA VAL A 18 41.47 -11.26 9.80
C VAL A 18 40.36 -10.46 9.12
N VAL A 19 39.97 -10.89 7.92
CA VAL A 19 38.90 -10.30 7.13
C VAL A 19 37.81 -11.33 6.92
N MET A 20 36.59 -10.99 7.30
CA MET A 20 35.41 -11.78 6.97
C MET A 20 34.74 -11.18 5.73
N THR A 21 34.41 -12.03 4.77
CA THR A 21 33.62 -11.66 3.58
C THR A 21 32.38 -12.53 3.52
N ALA A 22 31.20 -11.92 3.56
CA ALA A 22 29.93 -12.58 3.33
C ALA A 22 29.38 -12.15 1.97
N ARG A 23 28.95 -13.11 1.15
CA ARG A 23 28.27 -12.87 -0.13
C ARG A 23 26.87 -13.42 -0.06
N MET A 24 25.90 -12.62 -0.51
CA MET A 24 24.49 -12.99 -0.53
C MET A 24 23.92 -12.63 -1.90
N ASN A 25 23.04 -13.47 -2.43
CA ASN A 25 22.24 -13.12 -3.62
C ASN A 25 20.86 -12.68 -3.16
N CYS A 26 20.51 -11.44 -3.45
CA CYS A 26 19.19 -10.91 -3.14
C CYS A 26 18.21 -11.29 -4.26
N PRO A 27 16.96 -11.65 -3.90
CA PRO A 27 15.93 -11.90 -4.89
C PRO A 27 15.61 -10.60 -5.66
N PRO A 28 15.01 -10.70 -6.86
CA PRO A 28 14.54 -9.55 -7.60
C PRO A 28 13.70 -8.64 -6.71
N GLN A 29 14.11 -7.37 -6.63
CA GLN A 29 13.36 -6.37 -5.86
C GLN A 29 12.26 -5.76 -6.74
N VAL A 30 11.18 -5.37 -6.08
CA VAL A 30 10.07 -4.70 -6.74
C VAL A 30 10.49 -3.27 -7.08
N ASP A 31 10.28 -2.86 -8.33
CA ASP A 31 10.39 -1.45 -8.71
C ASP A 31 9.17 -0.67 -8.20
N HIS A 32 9.37 0.09 -7.12
CA HIS A 32 8.31 0.85 -6.46
C HIS A 32 7.63 1.84 -7.40
N SER A 33 8.38 2.53 -8.26
CA SER A 33 7.84 3.51 -9.21
C SER A 33 6.89 2.84 -10.19
N ARG A 34 7.26 1.67 -10.72
CA ARG A 34 6.40 0.90 -11.64
C ARG A 34 5.16 0.34 -10.94
N VAL A 35 5.30 -0.11 -9.70
CA VAL A 35 4.17 -0.58 -8.90
C VAL A 35 3.16 0.53 -8.64
N PHE A 36 3.63 1.70 -8.21
CA PHE A 36 2.73 2.83 -7.96
C PHE A 36 2.07 3.34 -9.24
N GLU A 37 2.77 3.35 -10.37
CA GLU A 37 2.17 3.72 -11.65
C GLU A 37 1.09 2.72 -12.07
N LEU A 38 1.35 1.40 -11.94
CA LEU A 38 0.34 0.38 -12.22
C LEU A 38 -0.88 0.50 -11.29
N ALA A 39 -0.66 0.78 -9.99
CA ALA A 39 -1.74 1.05 -9.05
C ALA A 39 -2.57 2.27 -9.50
N ARG A 40 -1.92 3.37 -9.89
CA ARG A 40 -2.58 4.57 -10.39
C ARG A 40 -3.43 4.29 -11.63
N LEU A 41 -2.94 3.50 -12.58
CA LEU A 41 -3.69 3.12 -13.79
C LEU A 41 -4.95 2.30 -13.46
N HIS A 42 -4.83 1.30 -12.58
CA HIS A 42 -6.00 0.53 -12.10
C HIS A 42 -7.05 1.44 -11.46
N LEU A 43 -6.61 2.32 -10.55
CA LEU A 43 -7.52 3.21 -9.84
C LEU A 43 -8.19 4.20 -10.80
N ARG A 44 -7.50 4.73 -11.80
CA ARG A 44 -8.12 5.59 -12.83
C ARG A 44 -9.24 4.87 -13.57
N ALA A 45 -9.02 3.62 -13.96
CA ALA A 45 -10.05 2.81 -14.61
C ALA A 45 -11.25 2.56 -13.68
N PHE A 46 -11.00 2.21 -12.42
CA PHE A 46 -12.06 2.00 -11.44
C PHE A 46 -12.82 3.27 -11.12
N TYR A 47 -12.13 4.41 -10.97
CA TYR A 47 -12.76 5.69 -10.71
C TYR A 47 -13.67 6.11 -11.87
N TYR A 48 -13.20 5.95 -13.11
CA TYR A 48 -14.02 6.20 -14.28
C TYR A 48 -15.30 5.35 -14.26
N ARG A 49 -15.18 4.06 -13.92
CA ARG A 49 -16.33 3.16 -13.77
C ARG A 49 -17.28 3.59 -12.65
N ILE A 50 -16.76 3.95 -11.48
CA ILE A 50 -17.56 4.40 -10.32
C ILE A 50 -18.37 5.65 -10.67
N THR A 51 -17.80 6.52 -11.50
CA THR A 51 -18.40 7.82 -11.87
C THR A 51 -19.09 7.81 -13.23
N PHE A 52 -19.24 6.64 -13.85
CA PHE A 52 -19.84 6.50 -15.17
C PHE A 52 -21.34 6.76 -15.13
N ASP A 53 -21.79 7.78 -15.85
CA ASP A 53 -23.19 8.05 -16.10
C ASP A 53 -23.63 7.34 -17.39
N ARG A 54 -24.68 6.51 -17.27
CA ARG A 54 -25.23 5.73 -18.39
C ARG A 54 -25.96 6.61 -19.40
N THR A 55 -26.46 7.77 -18.98
CA THR A 55 -27.22 8.71 -19.80
C THR A 55 -26.29 9.44 -20.76
N THR A 56 -25.25 10.05 -20.21
CA THR A 56 -24.23 10.77 -21.00
C THR A 56 -23.18 9.84 -21.61
N ARG A 57 -23.11 8.57 -21.14
CA ARG A 57 -22.09 7.57 -21.48
C ARG A 57 -20.67 8.04 -21.18
N THR A 58 -20.50 8.83 -20.13
CA THR A 58 -19.21 9.38 -19.72
C THR A 58 -18.97 9.19 -18.24
N GLY A 59 -17.72 8.89 -17.88
CA GLY A 59 -17.22 8.94 -16.50
C GLY A 59 -16.49 10.26 -16.22
N ARG A 60 -16.27 10.56 -14.94
CA ARG A 60 -15.55 11.76 -14.53
C ARG A 60 -14.03 11.57 -14.61
N GLY A 61 -13.32 12.67 -14.81
CA GLY A 61 -11.86 12.71 -14.73
C GLY A 61 -11.37 12.48 -13.30
N TRP A 62 -10.16 11.92 -13.19
CA TRP A 62 -9.49 11.65 -11.92
C TRP A 62 -9.38 12.92 -11.06
N PRO A 63 -9.80 12.89 -9.78
CA PRO A 63 -9.75 14.08 -8.93
C PRO A 63 -8.39 14.19 -8.23
N GLY A 64 -7.81 15.39 -8.28
CA GLY A 64 -6.67 15.78 -7.45
C GLY A 64 -5.43 14.91 -7.61
N LEU A 65 -4.72 14.71 -6.50
CA LEU A 65 -3.42 14.04 -6.47
C LEU A 65 -3.57 12.53 -6.27
N PHE A 66 -2.52 11.79 -6.65
CA PHE A 66 -2.33 10.39 -6.30
C PHE A 66 -1.28 10.32 -5.19
N VAL A 67 -1.67 9.84 -4.00
CA VAL A 67 -0.84 9.86 -2.80
C VAL A 67 -0.66 8.41 -2.33
N PRO A 68 0.35 7.68 -2.86
CA PRO A 68 0.67 6.35 -2.36
C PRO A 68 1.19 6.48 -0.93
N VAL A 69 0.71 5.62 -0.05
CA VAL A 69 1.09 5.60 1.36
C VAL A 69 2.08 4.49 1.64
N MET A 70 1.76 3.26 1.23
CA MET A 70 2.60 2.10 1.55
C MET A 70 2.45 1.01 0.50
N LEU A 71 3.56 0.34 0.21
CA LEU A 71 3.63 -0.97 -0.42
C LEU A 71 4.13 -1.97 0.63
N ALA A 72 3.33 -2.99 0.94
CA ALA A 72 3.63 -3.97 1.97
C ALA A 72 3.62 -5.40 1.41
N PRO A 73 4.70 -6.18 1.59
CA PRO A 73 4.67 -7.61 1.32
C PRO A 73 3.81 -8.34 2.36
N LYS A 74 3.36 -9.55 2.04
CA LYS A 74 2.49 -10.37 2.89
C LYS A 74 3.04 -10.62 4.28
N SER A 75 4.36 -10.77 4.39
CA SER A 75 5.03 -10.95 5.68
C SER A 75 4.90 -9.73 6.58
N ASN A 76 4.61 -8.56 6.03
CA ASN A 76 4.49 -7.29 6.75
C ASN A 76 3.09 -6.66 6.66
N TRP A 77 2.03 -7.43 6.46
CA TRP A 77 0.66 -6.88 6.44
C TRP A 77 0.16 -6.41 7.82
N GLY A 78 0.80 -6.84 8.90
CA GLY A 78 0.53 -6.38 10.27
C GLY A 78 1.36 -5.15 10.65
N ASP A 79 2.04 -4.52 9.69
CA ASP A 79 2.74 -3.27 9.90
C ASP A 79 1.79 -2.22 10.48
N ARG A 80 2.27 -1.50 11.49
CA ARG A 80 1.45 -0.51 12.19
C ARG A 80 0.93 0.57 11.25
N PHE A 81 1.68 1.00 10.23
CA PHE A 81 1.19 2.00 9.28
C PHE A 81 -0.01 1.50 8.49
N LEU A 82 0.05 0.22 8.07
CA LEU A 82 -1.04 -0.39 7.31
C LEU A 82 -2.29 -0.59 8.19
N LEU A 83 -2.09 -0.94 9.47
CA LEU A 83 -3.16 -1.07 10.45
C LEU A 83 -3.81 0.29 10.76
N GLU A 84 -3.02 1.33 11.02
CA GLU A 84 -3.52 2.69 11.28
C GLU A 84 -4.25 3.25 10.05
N PHE A 85 -3.73 3.03 8.84
CA PHE A 85 -4.45 3.34 7.59
C PHE A 85 -5.79 2.61 7.51
N SER A 86 -5.80 1.31 7.77
CA SER A 86 -7.02 0.52 7.77
C SER A 86 -8.03 0.99 8.82
N ASN A 87 -7.57 1.44 9.99
CA ASN A 87 -8.40 1.95 11.06
C ASN A 87 -9.00 3.33 10.72
N ALA A 88 -8.16 4.27 10.26
CA ALA A 88 -8.58 5.62 9.91
C ALA A 88 -9.60 5.66 8.77
N THR A 89 -9.51 4.70 7.85
CA THR A 89 -10.41 4.59 6.68
C THR A 89 -11.56 3.60 6.90
N ARG A 90 -11.63 2.96 8.07
CA ARG A 90 -12.62 1.91 8.37
C ARG A 90 -14.06 2.40 8.24
N GLY A 91 -14.34 3.60 8.76
CA GLY A 91 -15.66 4.21 8.76
C GLY A 91 -16.06 4.86 7.42
N TRP A 92 -15.16 4.89 6.42
CA TRP A 92 -15.43 5.57 5.16
C TRP A 92 -16.33 4.71 4.27
N PRO A 93 -17.42 5.25 3.70
CA PRO A 93 -18.29 4.49 2.81
C PRO A 93 -17.56 3.89 1.60
N HIS A 94 -17.78 2.61 1.36
CA HIS A 94 -17.29 1.93 0.16
C HIS A 94 -17.99 2.47 -1.09
N ARG A 95 -17.20 2.68 -2.13
CA ARG A 95 -17.66 3.03 -3.48
C ARG A 95 -17.28 1.97 -4.51
N LEU A 96 -16.23 1.20 -4.21
CA LEU A 96 -15.92 -0.05 -4.87
C LEU A 96 -15.33 -1.01 -3.84
N LEU A 97 -15.80 -2.24 -3.89
CA LEU A 97 -15.19 -3.37 -3.21
C LEU A 97 -15.26 -4.55 -4.16
N GLY A 98 -14.12 -5.20 -4.38
CA GLY A 98 -14.04 -6.28 -5.36
C GLY A 98 -12.96 -7.28 -4.99
N VAL A 99 -13.33 -8.56 -5.06
CA VAL A 99 -12.42 -9.69 -4.99
C VAL A 99 -12.60 -10.47 -6.29
N THR A 100 -11.53 -10.59 -7.06
CA THR A 100 -11.55 -11.20 -8.39
C THR A 100 -10.37 -12.16 -8.53
N ALA A 101 -10.30 -12.87 -9.67
CA ALA A 101 -9.25 -13.84 -9.96
C ALA A 101 -9.03 -14.81 -8.78
N ASN A 102 -10.10 -15.41 -8.25
CA ASN A 102 -10.05 -16.35 -7.13
C ASN A 102 -9.30 -15.82 -5.89
N GLY A 103 -9.37 -14.51 -5.64
CA GLY A 103 -8.71 -13.86 -4.50
C GLY A 103 -7.30 -13.34 -4.77
N PHE A 104 -6.75 -13.55 -5.97
CA PHE A 104 -5.44 -13.02 -6.36
C PHE A 104 -5.49 -11.53 -6.71
N PHE A 105 -6.66 -10.94 -6.92
CA PHE A 105 -6.79 -9.49 -7.06
C PHE A 105 -7.92 -8.97 -6.17
N LYS A 106 -7.59 -8.04 -5.27
CA LYS A 106 -8.57 -7.33 -4.45
C LYS A 106 -8.45 -5.83 -4.64
N VAL A 107 -9.58 -5.15 -4.58
CA VAL A 107 -9.67 -3.69 -4.63
C VAL A 107 -10.69 -3.20 -3.61
N SER A 108 -10.34 -2.13 -2.92
CA SER A 108 -11.22 -1.41 -2.00
C SER A 108 -11.02 0.07 -2.27
N ILE A 109 -12.09 0.79 -2.58
CA ILE A 109 -12.10 2.24 -2.77
C ILE A 109 -13.21 2.79 -1.87
N ARG A 110 -12.83 3.65 -0.94
CA ARG A 110 -13.70 4.30 0.03
C ARG A 110 -13.64 5.80 -0.17
N ARG A 111 -14.77 6.49 -0.04
CA ARG A 111 -14.82 7.96 -0.10
C ARG A 111 -14.94 8.50 1.31
N HIS A 112 -14.23 9.59 1.60
CA HIS A 112 -14.41 10.34 2.84
C HIS A 112 -15.90 10.65 3.05
N ALA A 113 -16.37 10.56 4.30
CA ALA A 113 -17.79 10.73 4.62
C ALA A 113 -18.29 12.14 4.29
N GLU A 114 -17.47 13.14 4.59
CA GLU A 114 -17.75 14.54 4.27
C GLU A 114 -17.63 14.79 2.76
N GLU A 115 -18.70 15.31 2.16
CA GLU A 115 -18.79 15.50 0.71
C GLU A 115 -17.73 16.47 0.17
N HIS A 116 -17.44 17.53 0.95
CA HIS A 116 -16.52 18.61 0.58
C HIS A 116 -15.04 18.24 0.70
N ALA A 117 -14.70 17.17 1.44
CA ALA A 117 -13.33 16.69 1.56
C ALA A 117 -12.78 16.14 0.24
N ALA A 118 -13.65 15.70 -0.69
CA ALA A 118 -13.27 15.17 -2.01
C ALA A 118 -12.04 14.22 -1.99
N CYS A 119 -11.93 13.42 -0.92
CA CYS A 119 -10.81 12.54 -0.64
C CYS A 119 -11.27 11.08 -0.65
N TRP A 120 -10.39 10.22 -1.13
CA TRP A 120 -10.67 8.81 -1.34
C TRP A 120 -9.52 7.99 -0.80
N ALA A 121 -9.84 6.96 -0.03
CA ALA A 121 -8.89 5.94 0.40
C ALA A 121 -8.99 4.75 -0.54
N TRP A 122 -7.86 4.13 -0.84
CA TRP A 122 -7.81 2.96 -1.69
C TRP A 122 -6.83 1.91 -1.16
N ALA A 123 -7.16 0.66 -1.45
CA ALA A 123 -6.29 -0.49 -1.21
C ALA A 123 -6.38 -1.45 -2.40
N LEU A 124 -5.23 -1.93 -2.85
CA LEU A 124 -5.09 -3.00 -3.83
C LEU A 124 -4.33 -4.16 -3.21
N GLU A 125 -4.73 -5.38 -3.54
CA GLU A 125 -3.95 -6.58 -3.24
C GLU A 125 -3.66 -7.33 -4.54
N TRP A 126 -2.40 -7.66 -4.79
CA TRP A 126 -1.95 -8.42 -5.95
C TRP A 126 -1.32 -9.74 -5.54
N ASN A 127 -1.78 -10.81 -6.18
CA ASN A 127 -1.35 -12.19 -6.03
C ASN A 127 -1.34 -12.72 -4.59
N ALA A 128 -2.10 -12.11 -3.68
CA ALA A 128 -2.01 -12.35 -2.24
C ALA A 128 -0.59 -12.20 -1.66
N VAL A 129 0.25 -11.38 -2.32
CA VAL A 129 1.64 -11.11 -1.94
C VAL A 129 1.82 -9.64 -1.57
N PHE A 130 1.34 -8.72 -2.39
CA PHE A 130 1.55 -7.29 -2.17
C PHE A 130 0.25 -6.58 -1.86
N ARG A 131 0.28 -5.71 -0.85
CA ARG A 131 -0.74 -4.71 -0.61
C ARG A 131 -0.19 -3.33 -0.91
N ILE A 132 -1.00 -2.52 -1.57
CA ILE A 132 -0.67 -1.15 -1.87
C ILE A 132 -1.85 -0.32 -1.39
N VAL A 133 -1.57 0.68 -0.57
CA VAL A 133 -2.58 1.57 -0.01
C VAL A 133 -2.22 3.01 -0.25
N GLY A 134 -3.24 3.86 -0.25
CA GLY A 134 -3.03 5.29 -0.29
C GLY A 134 -4.33 6.07 -0.41
N PHE A 135 -4.16 7.33 -0.80
CA PHE A 135 -5.25 8.25 -1.04
C PHE A 135 -5.23 8.81 -2.46
N PHE A 136 -6.35 9.36 -2.89
CA PHE A 136 -6.41 10.29 -4.01
C PHE A 136 -7.48 11.36 -3.81
N GLY A 137 -7.36 12.48 -4.51
CA GLY A 137 -8.22 13.66 -4.35
C GLY A 137 -7.49 14.82 -3.69
N LEU A 138 -8.16 15.52 -2.78
CA LEU A 138 -7.55 16.63 -2.04
C LEU A 138 -6.51 16.11 -1.03
N LEU A 139 -5.38 16.81 -0.95
CA LEU A 139 -4.26 16.42 -0.10
C LEU A 139 -4.55 16.63 1.39
N GLU A 140 -5.21 17.73 1.75
CA GLU A 140 -5.43 18.10 3.15
C GLU A 140 -6.18 17.00 3.94
N PRO A 141 -7.32 16.43 3.48
CA PRO A 141 -7.98 15.37 4.23
C PRO A 141 -7.18 14.06 4.27
N ALA A 142 -6.36 13.80 3.25
CA ALA A 142 -5.45 12.65 3.26
C ALA A 142 -4.34 12.82 4.33
N MET A 143 -3.77 14.02 4.44
CA MET A 143 -2.81 14.35 5.49
C MET A 143 -3.44 14.32 6.88
N ALA A 144 -4.66 14.85 7.03
CA ALA A 144 -5.41 14.79 8.28
C ALA A 144 -5.64 13.34 8.74
N ALA A 145 -6.00 12.44 7.81
CA ALA A 145 -6.13 11.02 8.11
C ALA A 145 -4.78 10.38 8.50
N ALA A 146 -3.68 10.78 7.87
CA ALA A 146 -2.35 10.20 8.09
C ALA A 146 -1.61 10.76 9.32
N TRP A 147 -1.95 11.95 9.82
CA TRP A 147 -1.28 12.56 10.96
C TRP A 147 -1.44 11.77 12.27
N SER A 148 -2.47 10.94 12.36
CA SER A 148 -2.69 10.06 13.51
C SER A 148 -1.79 8.82 13.52
N PHE A 149 -1.08 8.55 12.43
CA PHE A 149 -0.31 7.31 12.29
C PHE A 149 0.96 7.41 13.14
N ASP A 150 1.13 6.48 14.09
CA ASP A 150 2.35 6.39 14.88
C ASP A 150 3.49 5.86 13.99
N ALA A 151 4.30 6.78 13.47
CA ALA A 151 5.40 6.52 12.56
C ALA A 151 6.62 5.83 13.21
N ARG A 152 6.46 5.15 14.35
CA ARG A 152 7.50 4.31 14.97
C ARG A 152 7.74 3.06 14.14
N LEU A 153 8.31 3.22 12.97
CA LEU A 153 8.55 2.16 12.02
C LEU A 153 9.99 2.24 11.54
N SER A 154 10.68 1.14 11.74
CA SER A 154 12.08 0.90 11.40
C SER A 154 13.11 1.72 12.18
N ARG A 155 13.98 1.01 12.90
CA ARG A 155 15.17 1.60 13.52
C ARG A 155 16.17 1.87 12.40
N LEU A 156 16.47 3.14 12.14
CA LEU A 156 17.58 3.52 11.28
C LEU A 156 18.87 2.91 11.85
N VAL A 157 19.54 2.07 11.06
CA VAL A 157 20.80 1.41 11.43
C VAL A 157 21.99 2.18 10.86
N ALA A 158 21.88 2.62 9.61
CA ALA A 158 22.92 3.39 8.95
C ALA A 158 22.32 4.34 7.92
N GLN A 159 22.99 5.47 7.67
CA GLN A 159 22.67 6.41 6.61
C GLN A 159 23.92 6.61 5.74
N TYR A 160 23.71 6.64 4.43
CA TYR A 160 24.71 6.78 3.38
C TYR A 160 24.33 7.97 2.49
N PRO A 161 25.25 8.52 1.66
CA PRO A 161 24.93 9.63 0.76
C PRO A 161 23.74 9.36 -0.17
N ASP A 162 23.59 8.10 -0.61
CA ASP A 162 22.58 7.68 -1.59
C ASP A 162 21.44 6.84 -0.98
N GLY A 163 21.36 6.73 0.35
CA GLY A 163 20.30 5.93 0.95
C GLY A 163 20.48 5.66 2.44
N PHE A 164 19.70 4.71 2.95
CA PHE A 164 19.76 4.32 4.35
C PHE A 164 19.48 2.83 4.51
N LEU A 165 19.97 2.27 5.62
CA LEU A 165 19.63 0.95 6.10
C LEU A 165 18.76 1.12 7.34
N ALA A 166 17.56 0.57 7.33
CA ALA A 166 16.69 0.51 8.50
C ALA A 166 16.25 -0.93 8.77
N LEU A 167 16.12 -1.27 10.06
CA LEU A 167 15.60 -2.57 10.51
C LEU A 167 14.16 -2.37 11.01
N GLY A 168 13.20 -2.95 10.29
CA GLY A 168 11.83 -3.12 10.74
C GLY A 168 11.60 -4.54 11.25
N HIS A 169 10.65 -4.70 12.16
CA HIS A 169 10.15 -6.03 12.51
C HIS A 169 9.00 -6.35 11.55
N GLU A 170 9.15 -7.37 10.72
CA GLU A 170 8.04 -7.84 9.88
C GLU A 170 6.94 -8.41 10.77
N GLN A 171 5.71 -7.94 10.60
CA GLN A 171 4.56 -8.46 11.34
C GLN A 171 3.52 -8.98 10.37
N ARG A 172 3.13 -10.24 10.52
CA ARG A 172 2.05 -10.84 9.74
C ARG A 172 0.70 -10.47 10.34
N LEU A 173 -0.27 -10.14 9.49
CA LEU A 173 -1.65 -9.89 9.90
C LEU A 173 -2.46 -11.20 9.90
N PRO A 174 -3.13 -11.56 11.00
CA PRO A 174 -4.12 -12.64 11.00
C PRO A 174 -5.30 -12.31 10.08
N PRO A 175 -5.85 -13.28 9.33
CA PRO A 175 -6.99 -13.02 8.44
C PRO A 175 -8.24 -12.44 9.13
N SER A 176 -8.45 -12.77 10.41
CA SER A 176 -9.58 -12.27 11.22
C SER A 176 -9.47 -10.77 11.56
N GLU A 177 -8.27 -10.19 11.47
CA GLU A 177 -8.01 -8.78 11.77
C GLU A 177 -7.99 -7.90 10.51
N ASP A 178 -8.12 -8.51 9.33
CA ASP A 178 -7.97 -7.84 8.04
C ASP A 178 -9.25 -7.13 7.60
N THR A 179 -9.39 -5.85 7.95
CA THR A 179 -10.60 -5.07 7.64
C THR A 179 -10.59 -4.34 6.28
N LEU A 180 -9.46 -4.35 5.56
CA LEU A 180 -9.27 -3.56 4.34
C LEU A 180 -10.26 -3.93 3.22
N PHE A 181 -10.51 -5.24 3.09
CA PHE A 181 -11.32 -5.83 2.03
C PHE A 181 -12.60 -6.51 2.52
N MET A 182 -13.03 -6.25 3.75
CA MET A 182 -14.28 -6.81 4.27
C MET A 182 -15.50 -6.05 3.72
N VAL A 183 -16.54 -6.82 3.40
CA VAL A 183 -17.86 -6.27 3.09
C VAL A 183 -18.50 -5.87 4.42
N PRO A 184 -18.99 -4.63 4.59
CA PRO A 184 -19.81 -4.29 5.75
C PRO A 184 -21.02 -5.24 5.79
N GLU A 185 -21.26 -5.90 6.92
CA GLU A 185 -22.51 -6.64 7.10
C GLU A 185 -23.67 -5.66 6.85
N ALA A 186 -24.60 -6.04 5.98
CA ALA A 186 -25.78 -5.23 5.74
C ALA A 186 -26.49 -5.01 7.09
N PRO A 187 -26.95 -3.79 7.41
CA PRO A 187 -27.74 -3.60 8.62
C PRO A 187 -28.93 -4.57 8.56
N PRO A 188 -29.26 -5.26 9.66
CA PRO A 188 -30.44 -6.11 9.69
C PRO A 188 -31.66 -5.23 9.42
N ASN A 189 -32.25 -5.41 8.24
CA ASN A 189 -33.44 -4.73 7.69
C ASN A 189 -33.18 -3.37 7.01
N ALA A 190 -32.73 -3.41 5.75
CA ALA A 190 -32.91 -2.34 4.76
C ALA A 190 -33.86 -2.80 3.66
#